data_AF-A0AAT9HLU7-F1
#
_entry.id   AF-A0AAT9HLU7-F1
#
_cell.length_a   1.000
_cell.length_b   1.000
_cell.length_c   1.000
_cell.angle_alpha   90.00
_cell.angle_beta   90.00
_cell.angle_gamma   90.00
#
_symmetry.space_group_name_H-M   'P 1'
#
loop_
_entity.id
_entity.type
_entity.pdbx_description
1 polymer ?
#
loop_
_entity_poly.entity_id
_entity_poly.type
_entity_poly.pdbx_seq_one_letter_code
_entity_poly.pdbx_strand_id
1 'polypeptide(L)'
;MLGHGLYMLFFGNLGLIPHLLREGRFEAFRTRPAPVLLQVFTYEAPINALGDLVVAGASLTVCLSLLDITWTPAALCFLVVAVAAATVIELGLNLHIAGLVLRFRGSESLFFWLDNTAGNFGNYPLSVFPAVLQGAFTFGVPIAFAGYYPAAWLTGHADTVPVSPVLVHLSPLVALLAVLSGVAVWRRCLAWYSRNG
;
A
#
# COMPACT_ATOMS: atom_id res chain seq x y z
N MET A 1 -3.73 -4.82 7.40
CA MET A 1 -2.82 -5.19 8.50
C MET A 1 -1.60 -5.94 7.98
N LEU A 2 -1.70 -7.19 7.51
CA LEU A 2 -0.50 -7.95 7.14
C LEU A 2 0.26 -7.41 5.91
N GLY A 3 -0.45 -7.05 4.83
CA GLY A 3 0.18 -6.39 3.67
C GLY A 3 0.85 -5.06 4.03
N HIS A 4 0.22 -4.30 4.93
CA HIS A 4 0.78 -3.05 5.46
C HIS A 4 2.06 -3.27 6.28
N GLY A 5 2.07 -4.26 7.18
CA GLY A 5 3.28 -4.63 7.92
C GLY A 5 4.45 -5.02 7.00
N LEU A 6 4.16 -5.75 5.93
CA LEU A 6 5.17 -6.07 4.90
C LEU A 6 5.64 -4.80 4.16
N TYR A 7 4.72 -3.89 3.82
CA TYR A 7 5.09 -2.62 3.20
C TYR A 7 6.01 -1.81 4.12
N MET A 8 5.64 -1.66 5.40
CA MET A 8 6.45 -0.93 6.38
C MET A 8 7.84 -1.55 6.56
N LEU A 9 7.93 -2.88 6.58
CA LEU A 9 9.19 -3.60 6.76
C LEU A 9 10.18 -3.36 5.60
N PHE A 10 9.72 -3.33 4.35
CA PHE A 10 10.60 -3.25 3.18
C PHE A 10 10.69 -1.85 2.58
N PHE A 11 9.63 -1.06 2.67
CA PHE A 11 9.45 0.18 1.91
C PHE A 11 9.00 1.37 2.76
N GLY A 12 8.75 1.18 4.06
CA GLY A 12 8.23 2.22 4.96
C GLY A 12 9.09 3.48 5.02
N ASN A 13 10.40 3.37 4.73
CA ASN A 13 11.32 4.49 4.66
C ASN A 13 10.96 5.55 3.60
N LEU A 14 10.04 5.28 2.66
CA LEU A 14 9.46 6.31 1.79
C LEU A 14 8.82 7.45 2.58
N GLY A 15 8.22 7.15 3.73
CA GLY A 15 7.64 8.14 4.63
C GLY A 15 8.66 9.09 5.25
N LEU A 16 9.96 8.76 5.24
CA LEU A 16 11.03 9.60 5.75
C LEU A 16 11.48 10.67 4.75
N ILE A 17 11.11 10.56 3.46
CA ILE A 17 11.54 11.51 2.42
C ILE A 17 11.27 12.98 2.78
N PRO A 18 10.08 13.38 3.29
CA PRO A 18 9.83 14.75 3.72
C PRO A 18 10.84 15.23 4.78
N HIS A 19 11.18 14.37 5.74
CA HIS A 19 12.14 14.69 6.80
C HIS A 19 13.56 14.84 6.22
N LEU A 20 13.99 13.90 5.37
CA LEU A 20 15.30 13.92 4.71
C LEU A 20 15.49 15.14 3.80
N LEU A 21 14.42 15.64 3.19
CA LEU A 21 14.43 16.88 2.41
C LEU A 21 14.59 18.12 3.30
N ARG A 22 13.93 18.16 4.47
CA ARG A 22 14.06 19.28 5.41
C ARG A 22 15.45 19.36 6.03
N GLU A 23 16.07 18.21 6.30
CA GLU A 23 17.43 18.12 6.83
C GLU A 23 18.52 18.32 5.75
N GLY A 24 18.15 18.46 4.47
CA GLY A 24 19.11 18.55 3.35
C GLY A 24 19.88 17.26 3.08
N ARG A 25 19.56 16.16 3.76
CA ARG A 25 20.24 14.86 3.63
C ARG A 25 19.89 14.14 2.34
N PHE A 26 18.76 14.47 1.74
CA PHE A 26 18.32 13.88 0.48
C PHE A 26 19.31 14.14 -0.67
N GLU A 27 20.05 15.26 -0.65
CA GLU A 27 21.07 15.57 -1.68
C GLU A 27 22.21 14.54 -1.70
N ALA A 28 22.56 13.98 -0.53
CA ALA A 28 23.62 12.98 -0.43
C ALA A 28 23.26 11.67 -1.16
N PHE A 29 21.97 11.37 -1.36
CA PHE A 29 21.58 10.19 -2.13
C PHE A 29 21.86 10.33 -3.62
N ARG A 30 21.87 11.57 -4.15
CA ARG A 30 22.09 11.83 -5.58
C ARG A 30 23.56 11.74 -5.98
N THR A 31 24.48 11.96 -5.05
CA THR A 31 25.93 11.90 -5.31
C THR A 31 26.47 10.47 -5.32
N ARG A 32 25.73 9.53 -4.72
CA ARG A 32 26.10 8.12 -4.65
C ARG A 32 25.72 7.39 -5.95
N PRO A 33 26.54 6.45 -6.43
CA PRO A 33 26.31 5.73 -7.70
C PRO A 33 25.18 4.69 -7.65
N ALA A 34 24.33 4.70 -6.62
CA ALA A 34 23.24 3.73 -6.43
C ALA A 34 21.87 4.37 -6.73
N PRO A 35 20.86 3.59 -7.17
CA PRO A 35 19.51 4.11 -7.38
C PRO A 35 18.95 4.75 -6.11
N VAL A 36 18.43 5.98 -6.20
CA VAL A 36 17.91 6.73 -5.04
C VAL A 36 16.82 5.96 -4.28
N LEU A 37 15.91 5.27 -4.98
CA LEU A 37 14.88 4.45 -4.33
C LEU A 37 15.47 3.35 -3.45
N LEU A 38 16.49 2.65 -3.95
CA LEU A 38 17.13 1.59 -3.20
C LEU A 38 17.78 2.14 -1.94
N GLN A 39 18.45 3.29 -2.05
CA GLN A 39 19.07 3.96 -0.91
C GLN A 39 18.04 4.37 0.15
N VAL A 40 16.87 4.88 -0.27
CA VAL A 40 15.78 5.23 0.64
C VAL A 40 15.21 3.98 1.30
N PHE A 41 14.92 2.91 0.55
CA PHE A 41 14.40 1.66 1.12
C PHE A 41 15.32 1.07 2.19
N THR A 42 16.63 1.16 2.00
CA THR A 42 17.62 0.61 2.95
C THR A 42 18.16 1.65 3.93
N TYR A 43 17.53 2.81 4.05
CA TYR A 43 18.09 3.92 4.83
C TYR A 43 18.16 3.63 6.33
N GLU A 44 17.08 3.11 6.89
CA GLU A 44 16.97 2.67 8.30
C GLU A 44 16.33 1.28 8.37
N ALA A 45 16.70 0.49 9.38
CA ALA A 45 16.07 -0.80 9.64
C ALA A 45 14.78 -0.58 10.47
N PRO A 46 13.59 -0.89 9.94
CA PRO A 46 12.33 -0.62 10.63
C PRO A 46 12.03 -1.74 11.65
N ILE A 47 12.67 -1.68 12.82
CA ILE A 47 12.49 -2.68 13.90
C ILE A 47 11.05 -2.71 14.40
N ASN A 48 10.37 -1.56 14.43
CA ASN A 48 8.95 -1.45 14.75
C ASN A 48 8.06 -2.28 13.80
N ALA A 49 8.37 -2.28 12.50
CA ALA A 49 7.59 -3.03 11.51
C ALA A 49 7.66 -4.54 11.71
N LEU A 50 8.72 -5.07 12.34
CA LEU A 50 8.78 -6.49 12.71
C LEU A 50 7.74 -6.83 13.77
N GLY A 51 7.57 -5.97 14.78
CA GLY A 51 6.54 -6.13 15.80
C GLY A 51 5.15 -6.09 15.18
N ASP A 52 4.90 -5.11 14.32
CA ASP A 52 3.62 -4.95 13.62
C ASP A 52 3.32 -6.17 12.74
N LEU A 53 4.33 -6.73 12.06
CA LEU A 53 4.17 -7.91 11.22
C LEU A 53 3.81 -9.16 12.04
N VAL A 54 4.43 -9.34 13.21
CA VAL A 54 4.10 -10.44 14.12
C VAL A 54 2.66 -10.32 14.61
N VAL A 55 2.23 -9.13 15.03
CA VAL A 55 0.85 -8.88 15.48
C VAL A 55 -0.15 -9.07 14.34
N ALA A 56 0.18 -8.58 13.13
CA ALA A 56 -0.65 -8.75 11.94
C ALA A 56 -0.76 -10.23 11.51
N GLY A 57 0.33 -11.00 11.61
CA GLY A 57 0.35 -12.44 11.35
C GLY A 57 -0.47 -13.23 12.37
N ALA A 58 -0.29 -12.94 13.65
CA ALA A 58 -1.03 -13.58 14.73
C ALA A 58 -2.53 -13.29 14.64
N SER A 59 -2.91 -12.02 14.46
CA SER A 59 -4.32 -11.62 14.30
C SER A 59 -4.97 -12.25 13.08
N LEU A 60 -4.29 -12.27 11.92
CA LEU A 60 -4.80 -12.94 10.73
C LEU A 60 -5.02 -14.43 10.97
N THR A 61 -4.06 -15.10 11.62
CA THR A 61 -4.15 -16.54 11.93
C THR A 61 -5.34 -16.83 12.85
N VAL A 62 -5.53 -16.02 13.90
CA VAL A 62 -6.67 -16.14 14.81
C VAL A 62 -7.98 -15.92 14.06
N CYS A 63 -8.10 -14.86 13.26
CA CYS A 63 -9.31 -14.61 12.46
C CYS A 63 -9.63 -15.78 11.53
N LEU A 64 -8.64 -16.28 10.79
CA LEU A 64 -8.80 -17.40 9.87
C LEU A 64 -9.19 -18.71 10.58
N SER A 65 -8.78 -18.89 11.83
CA SER A 65 -9.17 -20.07 12.65
C SER A 65 -10.62 -20.01 13.16
N LEU A 66 -11.20 -18.82 13.23
CA LEU A 66 -12.58 -18.59 13.67
C LEU A 66 -13.59 -18.58 12.51
N LEU A 67 -13.10 -18.49 11.28
CA LEU A 67 -13.92 -18.46 10.07
C LEU A 67 -14.07 -19.87 9.51
N ASP A 68 -15.29 -20.26 9.15
CA ASP A 68 -15.57 -21.54 8.48
C ASP A 68 -15.19 -21.47 6.99
N ILE A 69 -13.88 -21.45 6.72
CA ILE A 69 -13.32 -21.40 5.37
C ILE A 69 -12.96 -22.82 4.92
N THR A 70 -13.42 -23.20 3.73
CA THR A 70 -12.99 -24.44 3.08
C THR A 70 -11.60 -24.26 2.48
N TRP A 71 -10.58 -24.69 3.22
CA TRP A 71 -9.20 -24.58 2.77
C TRP A 71 -8.91 -25.51 1.59
N THR A 72 -8.78 -24.92 0.42
CA THR A 72 -8.25 -25.57 -0.79
C THR A 72 -6.89 -24.98 -1.13
N PRO A 73 -6.04 -25.69 -1.91
CA PRO A 73 -4.78 -25.11 -2.41
C PRO A 73 -4.99 -23.80 -3.16
N ALA A 74 -6.12 -23.65 -3.86
CA ALA A 74 -6.50 -22.42 -4.53
C ALA A 74 -6.78 -21.27 -3.54
N ALA A 75 -7.49 -21.55 -2.44
CA ALA A 75 -7.77 -20.55 -1.41
C ALA A 75 -6.49 -20.06 -0.70
N LEU A 76 -5.56 -20.97 -0.41
CA LEU A 76 -4.27 -20.61 0.16
C LEU A 76 -3.43 -19.77 -0.81
N CYS A 77 -3.36 -20.17 -2.08
CA CYS A 77 -2.67 -19.41 -3.12
C CYS A 77 -3.27 -18.00 -3.27
N PHE A 78 -4.60 -17.90 -3.30
CA PHE A 78 -5.31 -16.63 -3.36
C PHE A 78 -4.98 -15.72 -2.17
N LEU A 79 -4.96 -16.25 -0.94
CA LEU A 79 -4.59 -15.48 0.25
C LEU A 79 -3.18 -14.90 0.13
N VAL A 80 -2.20 -15.71 -0.28
CA VAL A 80 -0.81 -15.26 -0.44
C VAL A 80 -0.70 -14.17 -1.52
N VAL A 81 -1.37 -14.38 -2.65
CA VAL A 81 -1.42 -13.39 -3.75
C VAL A 81 -2.11 -12.11 -3.31
N ALA A 82 -3.20 -12.20 -2.54
CA ALA A 82 -3.92 -11.04 -2.03
C ALA A 82 -3.06 -10.21 -1.07
N VAL A 83 -2.34 -10.88 -0.16
CA VAL A 83 -1.38 -10.22 0.74
C VAL A 83 -0.29 -9.51 -0.05
N ALA A 84 0.33 -10.20 -1.02
CA ALA A 84 1.36 -9.60 -1.85
C ALA A 84 0.83 -8.41 -2.68
N ALA A 85 -0.37 -8.55 -3.25
CA ALA A 85 -1.04 -7.47 -3.97
C ALA A 85 -1.30 -6.27 -3.07
N ALA A 86 -1.77 -6.47 -1.82
CA ALA A 86 -1.97 -5.40 -0.85
C ALA A 86 -0.67 -4.62 -0.58
N THR A 87 0.42 -5.32 -0.32
CA THR A 87 1.76 -4.71 -0.13
C THR A 87 2.18 -3.86 -1.33
N VAL A 88 1.97 -4.37 -2.54
CA VAL A 88 2.37 -3.69 -3.78
C VAL A 88 1.46 -2.51 -4.11
N ILE A 89 0.15 -2.60 -3.85
CA ILE A 89 -0.79 -1.48 -3.97
C ILE A 89 -0.32 -0.33 -3.07
N GLU A 90 -0.03 -0.64 -1.81
CA GLU A 90 0.40 0.37 -0.84
C GLU A 90 1.74 1.01 -1.22
N LEU A 91 2.70 0.20 -1.69
CA LEU A 91 3.94 0.71 -2.27
C LEU A 91 3.67 1.67 -3.44
N GLY A 92 2.80 1.28 -4.37
CA GLY A 92 2.42 2.11 -5.51
C GLY A 92 1.86 3.46 -5.08
N LEU A 93 0.92 3.47 -4.12
CA LEU A 93 0.32 4.69 -3.58
C LEU A 93 1.35 5.59 -2.90
N ASN A 94 2.20 5.01 -2.05
CA ASN A 94 3.26 5.76 -1.37
C ASN A 94 4.32 6.31 -2.34
N LEU A 95 4.61 5.63 -3.45
CA LEU A 95 5.49 6.17 -4.50
C LEU A 95 4.90 7.40 -5.20
N HIS A 96 3.58 7.45 -5.40
CA HIS A 96 2.93 8.66 -5.91
C HIS A 96 3.13 9.82 -4.95
N ILE A 97 2.85 9.61 -3.66
CA ILE A 97 3.00 10.64 -2.62
C ILE A 97 4.46 11.09 -2.50
N ALA A 98 5.41 10.14 -2.46
CA ALA A 98 6.83 10.41 -2.43
C ALA A 98 7.28 11.28 -3.62
N GLY A 99 6.78 10.98 -4.82
CA GLY A 99 7.01 11.81 -6.00
C GLY A 99 6.40 13.21 -5.86
N LEU A 100 5.17 13.32 -5.36
CA LEU A 100 4.52 14.61 -5.16
C LEU A 100 5.27 15.49 -4.17
N VAL A 101 5.81 14.92 -3.08
CA VAL A 101 6.63 15.64 -2.09
C VAL A 101 7.90 16.23 -2.71
N LEU A 102 8.50 15.54 -3.67
CA LEU A 102 9.65 16.08 -4.42
C LEU A 102 9.27 17.25 -5.33
N ARG A 103 8.01 17.32 -5.79
CA ARG A 103 7.54 18.34 -6.74
C ARG A 103 6.89 19.55 -6.06
N PHE A 104 6.13 19.31 -5.00
CA PHE A 104 5.30 20.29 -4.31
C PHE A 104 5.66 20.33 -2.83
N ARG A 105 6.05 21.51 -2.34
CA ARG A 105 6.29 21.73 -0.91
C ARG A 105 4.97 21.60 -0.14
N GLY A 106 4.99 20.92 1.00
CA GLY A 106 3.83 20.78 1.89
C GLY A 106 2.88 19.60 1.60
N SER A 107 3.18 18.72 0.63
CA SER A 107 2.37 17.53 0.36
C SER A 107 2.68 16.33 1.26
N GLU A 108 3.50 16.52 2.29
CA GLU A 108 3.89 15.52 3.28
C GLU A 108 2.71 14.96 4.10
N SER A 109 1.67 15.77 4.32
CA SER A 109 0.45 15.38 5.03
C SER A 109 -0.31 14.27 4.31
N LEU A 110 -0.06 14.06 3.00
CA LEU A 110 -0.65 12.97 2.23
C LEU A 110 -0.22 11.60 2.73
N PHE A 111 1.03 11.45 3.24
CA PHE A 111 1.46 10.19 3.85
C PHE A 111 0.59 9.85 5.06
N PHE A 112 0.41 10.82 5.97
CA PHE A 112 -0.43 10.65 7.15
C PHE A 112 -1.90 10.39 6.78
N TRP A 113 -2.42 11.13 5.79
CA TRP A 113 -3.79 10.92 5.30
C TRP A 113 -3.99 9.52 4.73
N LEU A 114 -3.06 9.03 3.90
CA LEU A 114 -3.15 7.70 3.31
C LEU A 114 -3.08 6.62 4.39
N ASP A 115 -2.11 6.72 5.30
CA ASP A 115 -1.90 5.77 6.39
C ASP A 115 -3.14 5.66 7.30
N ASN A 116 -3.65 6.81 7.75
CA ASN A 116 -4.85 6.87 8.59
C ASN A 116 -6.10 6.37 7.85
N THR A 117 -6.23 6.68 6.55
CA THR A 117 -7.37 6.21 5.75
C THR A 117 -7.31 4.70 5.54
N ALA A 118 -6.15 4.16 5.17
CA ALA A 118 -5.95 2.73 4.95
C ALA A 118 -6.11 1.92 6.26
N GLY A 119 -5.61 2.45 7.39
CA GLY A 119 -5.76 1.85 8.71
C GLY A 119 -7.22 1.80 9.17
N ASN A 120 -7.97 2.90 9.01
CA ASN A 120 -9.37 2.96 9.42
C ASN A 120 -10.32 2.22 8.48
N PHE A 121 -9.97 2.11 7.20
CA PHE A 121 -10.79 1.43 6.21
C PHE A 121 -11.05 -0.04 6.58
N GLY A 122 -10.11 -0.69 7.28
CA GLY A 122 -10.28 -2.06 7.76
C GLY A 122 -11.38 -2.24 8.82
N ASN A 123 -11.82 -1.16 9.48
CA ASN A 123 -12.82 -1.23 10.55
C ASN A 123 -14.26 -1.36 10.04
N TYR A 124 -14.52 -1.01 8.77
CA TYR A 124 -15.87 -1.00 8.21
C TYR A 124 -15.88 -1.63 6.81
N PRO A 125 -16.86 -2.50 6.49
CA PRO A 125 -16.99 -3.03 5.16
C PRO A 125 -17.36 -1.93 4.16
N LEU A 126 -16.88 -2.06 2.91
CA LEU A 126 -17.09 -1.07 1.84
C LEU A 126 -18.58 -0.79 1.58
N SER A 127 -19.46 -1.78 1.80
CA SER A 127 -20.90 -1.68 1.61
C SER A 127 -21.61 -0.66 2.51
N VAL A 128 -21.01 -0.28 3.65
CA VAL A 128 -21.59 0.73 4.57
C VAL A 128 -21.38 2.15 4.03
N PHE A 129 -20.41 2.37 3.15
CA PHE A 129 -20.14 3.68 2.59
C PHE A 129 -21.14 4.05 1.48
N PRO A 130 -21.44 5.34 1.27
CA PRO A 130 -22.23 5.79 0.11
C PRO A 130 -21.52 5.46 -1.22
N ALA A 131 -22.30 5.26 -2.28
CA ALA A 131 -21.80 4.80 -3.59
C ALA A 131 -20.63 5.64 -4.16
N VAL A 132 -20.63 6.95 -3.91
CA VAL A 132 -19.53 7.85 -4.31
C VAL A 132 -18.21 7.48 -3.63
N LEU A 133 -18.24 7.20 -2.32
CA LEU A 133 -17.05 6.77 -1.57
C LEU A 133 -16.64 5.35 -1.93
N GLN A 134 -17.61 4.46 -2.22
CA GLN A 134 -17.31 3.13 -2.75
C GLN A 134 -16.51 3.22 -4.05
N GLY A 135 -16.96 4.07 -4.98
CA GLY A 135 -16.24 4.35 -6.22
C GLY A 135 -14.87 5.00 -5.99
N ALA A 136 -14.78 5.94 -5.04
CA ALA A 136 -13.52 6.62 -4.71
C ALA A 136 -12.46 5.66 -4.15
N PHE A 137 -12.82 4.77 -3.20
CA PHE A 137 -11.90 3.79 -2.61
C PHE A 137 -11.64 2.56 -3.49
N THR A 138 -12.41 2.40 -4.56
CA THR A 138 -12.20 1.35 -5.55
C THR A 138 -11.35 1.86 -6.71
N PHE A 139 -11.75 2.97 -7.34
CA PHE A 139 -11.13 3.46 -8.59
C PHE A 139 -10.20 4.66 -8.39
N GLY A 140 -10.45 5.50 -7.39
CA GLY A 140 -9.62 6.69 -7.12
C GLY A 140 -8.36 6.34 -6.36
N VAL A 141 -8.54 5.80 -5.15
CA VAL A 141 -7.46 5.28 -4.29
C VAL A 141 -7.79 3.83 -3.98
N PRO A 142 -7.22 2.84 -4.71
CA PRO A 142 -7.65 1.44 -4.71
C PRO A 142 -7.37 0.65 -3.41
N ILE A 143 -7.67 1.24 -2.25
CA ILE A 143 -7.50 0.64 -0.91
C ILE A 143 -8.44 -0.56 -0.74
N ALA A 144 -9.61 -0.54 -1.39
CA ALA A 144 -10.56 -1.65 -1.34
C ALA A 144 -9.95 -2.98 -1.85
N PHE A 145 -9.06 -2.92 -2.84
CA PHE A 145 -8.39 -4.10 -3.41
C PHE A 145 -7.34 -4.71 -2.49
N ALA A 146 -6.85 -3.95 -1.50
CA ALA A 146 -5.84 -4.40 -0.56
C ALA A 146 -6.42 -5.27 0.58
N GLY A 147 -7.73 -5.22 0.82
CA GLY A 147 -8.32 -5.96 1.96
C GLY A 147 -9.76 -6.38 1.75
N TYR A 148 -10.64 -5.46 1.33
CA TYR A 148 -12.07 -5.72 1.26
C TYR A 148 -12.43 -6.78 0.20
N TYR A 149 -11.97 -6.59 -1.04
CA TYR A 149 -12.30 -7.51 -2.13
C TYR A 149 -11.74 -8.93 -1.92
N PRO A 150 -10.45 -9.11 -1.56
CA PRO A 150 -9.95 -10.45 -1.26
C PRO A 150 -10.62 -11.13 -0.06
N ALA A 151 -10.95 -10.37 1.00
CA ALA A 151 -11.65 -10.92 2.16
C ALA A 151 -13.07 -11.37 1.79
N ALA A 152 -13.78 -10.61 0.95
CA ALA A 152 -15.10 -10.99 0.45
C ALA A 152 -15.04 -12.31 -0.35
N TRP A 153 -13.98 -12.53 -1.13
CA TRP A 153 -13.79 -13.81 -1.81
C TRP A 153 -13.62 -14.97 -0.85
N LEU A 154 -12.67 -14.82 0.08
CA LEU A 154 -12.23 -15.90 0.96
C LEU A 154 -13.35 -16.33 1.92
N THR A 155 -14.24 -15.40 2.26
CA THR A 155 -15.40 -15.63 3.12
C THR A 155 -16.66 -16.04 2.36
N GLY A 156 -16.60 -16.23 1.03
CA GLY A 156 -17.75 -16.66 0.22
C GLY A 156 -18.80 -15.57 -0.05
N HIS A 157 -18.45 -14.30 0.16
CA HIS A 157 -19.32 -13.14 -0.03
C HIS A 157 -19.06 -12.37 -1.34
N ALA A 158 -18.35 -12.98 -2.29
CA ALA A 158 -17.94 -12.35 -3.55
C ALA A 158 -19.12 -11.77 -4.36
N ASP A 159 -20.30 -12.40 -4.32
CA ASP A 159 -21.48 -11.95 -5.07
C ASP A 159 -22.18 -10.74 -4.43
N THR A 160 -21.86 -10.43 -3.16
CA THR A 160 -22.45 -9.34 -2.39
C THR A 160 -21.61 -8.07 -2.39
N VAL A 161 -20.45 -8.08 -3.08
CA VAL A 161 -19.57 -6.92 -3.11
C VAL A 161 -20.22 -5.77 -3.90
N PRO A 162 -20.05 -4.52 -3.45
CA PRO A 162 -20.46 -3.36 -4.22
C PRO A 162 -19.70 -3.29 -5.55
N VAL A 163 -20.36 -2.69 -6.55
CA VAL A 163 -19.89 -2.46 -7.92
C VAL A 163 -19.94 -3.69 -8.84
N SER A 164 -19.11 -4.71 -8.61
CA SER A 164 -19.09 -5.91 -9.46
C SER A 164 -18.33 -7.07 -8.80
N PRO A 165 -18.85 -8.32 -8.87
CA PRO A 165 -18.17 -9.52 -8.36
C PRO A 165 -16.80 -9.79 -9.01
N VAL A 166 -16.59 -9.35 -10.26
CA VAL A 166 -15.34 -9.58 -11.00
C VAL A 166 -14.14 -8.85 -10.36
N LEU A 167 -14.40 -7.74 -9.65
CA LEU A 167 -13.35 -6.93 -9.01
C LEU A 167 -12.56 -7.72 -7.97
N VAL A 168 -13.17 -8.75 -7.41
CA VAL A 168 -12.56 -9.63 -6.42
C VAL A 168 -11.27 -10.29 -6.90
N HIS A 169 -11.13 -10.52 -8.21
CA HIS A 169 -9.96 -11.15 -8.82
C HIS A 169 -8.94 -10.16 -9.38
N LEU A 170 -9.26 -8.86 -9.37
CA LEU A 170 -8.44 -7.85 -10.03
C LEU A 170 -7.37 -7.25 -9.13
N SER A 171 -7.30 -7.61 -7.84
CA SER A 171 -6.27 -7.08 -6.92
C SER A 171 -4.83 -7.18 -7.47
N PRO A 172 -4.38 -8.29 -8.10
CA PRO A 172 -3.03 -8.36 -8.67
C PRO A 172 -2.81 -7.41 -9.85
N LEU A 173 -3.83 -7.21 -10.70
CA LEU A 173 -3.76 -6.28 -11.82
C LEU A 173 -3.68 -4.84 -11.31
N VAL A 174 -4.53 -4.50 -10.33
CA VAL A 174 -4.53 -3.18 -9.68
C VAL A 174 -3.19 -2.92 -9.00
N ALA A 175 -2.61 -3.91 -8.32
CA ALA A 175 -1.28 -3.83 -7.72
C ALA A 175 -0.20 -3.50 -8.77
N LEU A 176 -0.21 -4.22 -9.89
CA LEU A 176 0.72 -3.98 -11.00
C LEU A 176 0.57 -2.56 -11.57
N LEU A 177 -0.67 -2.12 -11.82
CA LEU A 177 -0.93 -0.77 -12.33
C LEU A 177 -0.47 0.30 -11.35
N ALA A 178 -0.78 0.14 -10.06
CA ALA A 178 -0.42 1.09 -9.01
C ALA A 178 1.10 1.24 -8.86
N VAL A 179 1.85 0.14 -8.88
CA VAL A 179 3.32 0.21 -8.78
C VAL A 179 3.96 0.77 -10.04
N LEU A 180 3.47 0.40 -11.23
CA LEU A 180 4.00 0.91 -12.50
C LEU A 180 3.77 2.42 -12.63
N SER A 181 2.55 2.90 -12.34
CA SER A 181 2.25 4.33 -12.36
C SER A 181 3.01 5.07 -11.25
N GLY A 182 3.11 4.49 -10.05
CA GLY A 182 3.86 5.06 -8.93
C GLY A 182 5.35 5.24 -9.24
N VAL A 183 6.00 4.21 -9.82
CA VAL A 183 7.40 4.29 -10.26
C VAL A 183 7.57 5.33 -11.37
N ALA A 184 6.63 5.43 -12.31
CA ALA A 184 6.68 6.43 -13.36
C ALA A 184 6.57 7.86 -12.81
N VAL A 185 5.67 8.10 -11.86
CA VAL A 185 5.51 9.39 -11.16
C VAL A 185 6.77 9.72 -10.36
N TRP A 186 7.27 8.77 -9.57
CA TRP A 186 8.51 8.94 -8.82
C TRP A 186 9.67 9.36 -9.72
N ARG A 187 9.92 8.63 -10.81
CA ARG A 187 11.03 8.94 -11.73
C ARG A 187 10.89 10.33 -12.34
N ARG A 188 9.67 10.71 -12.74
CA ARG A 188 9.39 12.05 -13.30
C ARG A 188 9.65 13.15 -12.27
N CYS A 189 9.15 12.99 -11.05
CA CYS A 189 9.34 13.97 -9.99
C CYS A 189 10.79 14.06 -9.52
N LEU A 190 11.51 12.94 -9.42
CA LEU A 190 12.93 12.92 -9.08
C LEU A 190 13.78 13.62 -10.15
N ALA A 191 13.48 13.39 -11.44
CA ALA A 191 14.14 14.08 -12.54
C ALA A 191 13.84 15.58 -12.54
N TRP A 192 12.61 15.98 -12.21
CA TRP A 192 12.25 17.39 -12.04
C TRP A 192 13.00 18.02 -10.87
N TYR A 193 12.99 17.37 -9.70
CA TYR A 193 13.70 17.83 -8.51
C TYR A 193 15.18 18.00 -8.81
N SER A 194 15.78 17.05 -9.52
CA SER A 194 17.21 17.09 -9.88
C SER A 194 17.62 18.27 -10.78
N ARG A 195 16.66 18.88 -11.49
CA ARG A 195 16.89 20.02 -12.37
C ARG A 195 16.63 21.37 -11.71
N ASN A 196 15.83 21.39 -10.64
CA ASN A 196 15.30 22.62 -10.03
C ASN A 196 15.69 22.79 -8.55
N GLY A 197 16.26 21.76 -7.93
CA GLY A 197 16.88 21.81 -6.60
C GLY A 197 18.38 21.93 -6.74
#